data_AF-K0M9J8-F1
#
_entry.id   AF-K0M9J8-F1
#
_cell.length_a   1.000
_cell.length_b   1.000
_cell.length_c   1.000
_cell.angle_alpha   90.00
_cell.angle_beta   90.00
_cell.angle_gamma   90.00
#
_symmetry.space_group_name_H-M   'P 1'
#
loop_
_entity.id
_entity.type
_entity.pdbx_description
1 polymer ?
#
loop_
_entity_poly.entity_id
_entity_poly.type
_entity_poly.pdbx_seq_one_letter_code
_entity_poly.pdbx_strand_id
1 'polypeptide(L)'
;MKTTHRILAAGLLAALCAAASAAQAQAVQQQYQYPSAPSKDGSQSPPSTLRITETPGAAAVPIRDTPESVREYQRCREVSDRAAVSNEQMRAGVAQCLKELEARRQAG
;
A
#
# COMPACT_ATOMS: atom_id res chain seq x y z
N MET A 1 -29.85 45.32 -16.57
CA MET A 1 -29.82 44.14 -15.69
C MET A 1 -28.69 43.23 -16.15
N LYS A 2 -27.57 43.19 -15.42
CA LYS A 2 -26.42 42.33 -15.75
C LYS A 2 -25.69 41.99 -14.44
N THR A 3 -26.03 40.84 -13.88
CA THR A 3 -25.47 40.34 -12.60
C THR A 3 -24.41 39.29 -12.89
N THR A 4 -23.14 39.69 -12.71
CA THR A 4 -21.95 38.84 -12.73
C THR A 4 -21.57 38.48 -11.30
N HIS A 5 -21.94 37.28 -10.84
CA HIS A 5 -21.52 36.73 -9.55
C HIS A 5 -21.17 35.25 -9.70
N ARG A 6 -20.01 34.92 -10.28
CA ARG A 6 -19.44 33.56 -10.24
C ARG A 6 -17.92 33.55 -10.30
N ILE A 7 -17.25 34.34 -9.46
CA ILE A 7 -15.81 34.17 -9.24
C ILE A 7 -15.51 34.58 -7.79
N LEU A 8 -15.68 33.67 -6.84
CA LEU A 8 -15.13 33.77 -5.47
C LEU A 8 -15.47 32.50 -4.67
N ALA A 9 -14.93 31.36 -5.10
CA ALA A 9 -15.01 30.11 -4.33
C ALA A 9 -13.80 29.19 -4.56
N ALA A 10 -12.62 29.76 -4.82
CA ALA A 10 -11.41 28.99 -5.18
C ALA A 10 -10.22 29.22 -4.23
N GLY A 11 -10.46 29.61 -2.97
CA GLY A 11 -9.39 30.09 -2.09
C GLY A 11 -9.38 29.53 -0.66
N LEU A 12 -9.91 28.32 -0.41
CA LEU A 12 -9.98 27.76 0.96
C LEU A 12 -9.44 26.34 1.13
N LEU A 13 -8.86 25.71 0.09
CA LEU A 13 -8.34 24.33 0.18
C LEU A 13 -6.81 24.20 0.33
N ALA A 14 -6.06 25.30 0.43
CA ALA A 14 -4.60 25.24 0.47
C ALA A 14 -3.97 25.14 1.89
N ALA A 15 -4.77 25.17 2.96
CA ALA A 15 -4.25 25.29 4.33
C ALA A 15 -4.15 23.96 5.12
N LEU A 16 -4.61 22.81 4.57
CA LEU A 16 -4.62 21.54 5.31
C LEU A 16 -3.40 20.64 5.10
N CYS A 17 -2.50 20.95 4.16
CA CYS A 17 -1.35 20.09 3.84
C CYS A 17 -0.05 20.40 4.62
N ALA A 18 -0.05 21.37 5.54
CA ALA A 18 1.17 21.84 6.20
C ALA A 18 1.42 21.28 7.62
N ALA A 19 0.54 20.42 8.14
CA ALA A 19 0.63 19.92 9.52
C ALA A 19 1.02 18.44 9.65
N ALA A 20 1.68 17.86 8.65
CA ALA A 20 2.06 16.44 8.63
C ALA A 20 3.54 16.25 8.29
N SER A 21 4.44 16.93 9.01
CA SER A 21 5.88 16.69 8.88
C SER A 21 6.60 16.92 10.21
N ALA A 22 6.17 16.17 11.23
CA ALA A 22 6.93 15.96 12.45
C ALA A 22 6.96 14.48 12.82
N ALA A 23 7.32 13.61 11.86
CA ALA A 23 7.80 12.28 12.17
C ALA A 23 9.33 12.39 12.31
N GLN A 24 9.78 12.68 13.53
CA GLN A 24 11.20 12.57 13.88
C GLN A 24 11.57 11.08 13.78
N ALA A 25 12.20 10.70 12.68
CA ALA A 25 12.86 9.42 12.56
C ALA A 25 13.99 9.41 13.59
N GLN A 26 13.73 8.83 14.77
CA GLN A 26 14.78 8.53 15.72
C GLN A 26 15.67 7.48 15.05
N ALA A 27 16.88 7.90 14.67
CA ALA A 27 17.91 6.99 14.21
C ALA A 27 18.21 6.03 15.36
N VAL A 28 17.61 4.84 15.31
CA VAL A 28 17.94 3.75 16.21
C VAL A 28 19.37 3.33 15.87
N GLN A 29 20.33 3.85 16.63
CA GLN A 29 21.71 3.37 16.66
C GLN A 29 21.66 1.96 17.27
N GLN A 30 21.39 0.95 16.44
CA GLN A 30 21.56 -0.45 16.83
C GLN A 30 23.06 -0.69 16.96
N GLN A 31 23.60 -0.44 18.16
CA GLN A 31 24.93 -0.90 18.54
C GLN A 31 24.87 -2.44 18.57
N TYR A 32 25.23 -3.09 17.47
CA TYR A 32 25.31 -4.53 17.38
C TYR A 32 26.42 -5.01 18.32
N GLN A 33 26.04 -5.40 19.54
CA GLN A 33 26.94 -6.06 20.49
C GLN A 33 27.10 -7.52 20.06
N TYR A 34 28.33 -7.89 19.68
CA TYR A 34 28.62 -9.30 19.39
C TYR A 34 28.45 -10.13 20.67
N PRO A 35 27.79 -11.30 20.62
CA PRO A 35 27.64 -12.16 21.78
C PRO A 35 29.02 -12.47 22.39
N SER A 36 29.26 -12.04 23.62
CA SER A 36 30.50 -12.26 24.37
C SER A 36 30.64 -13.67 24.94
N ALA A 37 29.74 -14.59 24.54
CA ALA A 37 29.88 -16.00 24.82
C ALA A 37 31.11 -16.54 24.08
N PRO A 38 32.06 -17.20 24.76
CA PRO A 38 33.23 -17.78 24.11
C PRO A 38 32.80 -18.70 22.97
N SER A 39 33.50 -18.60 21.83
CA SER A 39 33.37 -19.61 20.77
C SER A 39 33.69 -21.00 21.34
N LYS A 40 33.29 -22.09 20.67
CA LYS A 40 33.60 -23.47 21.13
C LYS A 40 35.08 -23.69 21.45
N ASP A 41 35.95 -22.94 20.78
CA ASP A 41 37.40 -23.02 20.90
C ASP A 41 37.97 -21.97 21.89
N GLY A 42 37.13 -21.27 22.65
CA GLY A 42 37.53 -20.26 23.66
C GLY A 42 37.95 -18.89 23.08
N SER A 43 37.97 -18.73 21.76
CA SER A 43 38.30 -17.46 21.11
C SER A 43 37.20 -16.41 21.31
N GLN A 44 37.61 -15.20 21.69
CA GLN A 44 36.76 -14.01 21.79
C GLN A 44 36.70 -13.21 20.46
N SER A 45 37.43 -13.65 19.42
CA SER A 45 37.32 -13.05 18.11
C SER A 45 36.01 -13.48 17.43
N PRO A 46 35.37 -12.61 16.63
CA PRO A 46 34.21 -13.00 15.85
C PRO A 46 34.58 -14.11 14.86
N PRO A 47 33.65 -15.04 14.55
CA PRO A 47 33.88 -16.11 13.60
C PRO A 47 34.23 -15.53 12.24
N SER A 48 35.20 -16.12 11.57
CA SER A 48 35.67 -15.70 10.23
C SER A 48 34.64 -15.97 9.11
N THR A 49 33.48 -16.54 9.46
CA THR A 49 32.43 -16.91 8.51
C THR A 49 31.10 -16.30 8.94
N LEU A 50 30.51 -15.51 8.06
CA LEU A 50 29.16 -14.99 8.22
C LEU A 50 28.14 -16.14 8.15
N ARG A 51 27.31 -16.28 9.19
CA ARG A 51 26.13 -17.16 9.15
C ARG A 51 24.87 -16.31 9.04
N ILE A 52 24.20 -16.41 7.90
CA ILE A 52 22.89 -15.80 7.69
C ILE A 52 21.85 -16.85 8.06
N THR A 53 21.00 -16.55 9.04
CA THR A 53 19.85 -17.38 9.38
C THR A 53 18.60 -16.64 8.91
N GLU A 54 17.95 -17.14 7.86
CA GLU A 54 16.65 -16.62 7.44
C GLU A 54 15.60 -17.14 8.42
N THR A 55 14.95 -16.22 9.13
CA THR A 55 13.76 -16.58 9.92
C THR A 55 12.58 -16.51 8.96
N PRO A 56 11.92 -17.64 8.61
CA PRO A 56 10.79 -17.60 7.72
C PRO A 56 9.69 -16.74 8.35
N GLY A 57 9.28 -15.69 7.63
CA GLY A 57 8.12 -14.90 8.00
C GLY A 57 6.84 -15.73 7.92
N ALA A 58 5.76 -15.25 8.54
CA ALA A 58 4.45 -15.86 8.37
C ALA A 58 4.11 -15.92 6.88
N ALA A 59 3.71 -17.11 6.40
CA ALA A 59 3.24 -17.26 5.03
C ALA A 59 2.03 -16.35 4.81
N ALA A 60 2.05 -15.56 3.73
CA ALA A 60 0.91 -14.74 3.36
C ALA A 60 -0.32 -15.64 3.16
N VAL A 61 -1.44 -15.28 3.79
CA VAL A 61 -2.71 -15.98 3.56
C VAL A 61 -3.12 -15.74 2.10
N PRO A 62 -3.42 -16.78 1.32
CA PRO A 62 -3.87 -16.60 -0.06
C PRO A 62 -5.16 -15.78 -0.05
N ILE A 63 -5.15 -14.63 -0.74
CA ILE A 63 -6.37 -13.86 -0.98
C ILE A 63 -7.26 -14.70 -1.91
N ARG A 64 -8.48 -14.99 -1.47
CA ARG A 64 -9.49 -15.72 -2.25
C ARG A 64 -10.66 -14.79 -2.49
N ASP A 65 -11.07 -14.68 -3.74
CA ASP A 65 -12.30 -13.97 -4.07
C ASP A 65 -13.51 -14.72 -3.50
N THR A 66 -14.41 -13.98 -2.85
CA THR A 66 -15.72 -14.50 -2.46
C THR A 66 -16.63 -14.60 -3.70
N PRO A 67 -17.67 -15.44 -3.68
CA PRO A 67 -18.68 -15.48 -4.75
C PRO A 67 -19.29 -14.09 -5.02
N GLU A 68 -19.47 -13.27 -3.97
CA GLU A 68 -19.94 -11.89 -4.05
C GLU A 68 -18.97 -11.01 -4.85
N SER A 69 -17.67 -11.09 -4.56
CA SER A 69 -16.61 -10.35 -5.28
C SER A 69 -16.61 -10.70 -6.78
N VAL A 70 -16.75 -11.99 -7.10
CA VAL A 70 -16.80 -12.46 -8.49
C VAL A 70 -18.03 -11.92 -9.22
N ARG A 71 -19.21 -11.95 -8.59
CA ARG A 71 -20.45 -11.40 -9.17
C ARG A 71 -20.33 -9.90 -9.43
N GLU A 72 -19.75 -9.16 -8.49
CA GLU A 72 -19.56 -7.71 -8.64
C GLU A 72 -18.56 -7.40 -9.77
N TYR A 73 -17.47 -8.15 -9.87
CA TYR A 73 -16.54 -8.02 -11.00
C TYR A 73 -17.24 -8.27 -12.34
N GLN A 74 -18.06 -9.31 -12.45
CA GLN A 74 -18.82 -9.61 -13.67
C GLN A 74 -19.76 -8.46 -14.04
N ARG A 75 -20.53 -7.95 -13.07
CA ARG A 75 -21.38 -6.77 -13.26
C ARG A 75 -20.56 -5.57 -13.77
N CYS A 76 -19.43 -5.27 -13.15
CA CYS A 76 -18.57 -4.15 -13.55
C CYS A 76 -18.06 -4.29 -14.98
N ARG A 77 -17.70 -5.51 -15.39
CA ARG A 77 -17.30 -5.77 -16.77
C ARG A 77 -18.43 -5.50 -17.74
N GLU A 78 -19.64 -5.99 -17.46
CA GLU A 78 -20.80 -5.77 -18.32
C GLU A 78 -21.15 -4.28 -18.47
N VAL A 79 -21.07 -3.53 -17.37
CA VAL A 79 -21.33 -2.07 -17.39
C VAL A 79 -20.25 -1.35 -18.18
N SER A 80 -18.98 -1.68 -17.94
CA SER A 80 -17.84 -1.05 -18.63
C SER A 80 -17.85 -1.36 -20.13
N ASP A 81 -18.18 -2.59 -20.50
CA ASP A 81 -18.29 -3.04 -21.89
C ASP A 81 -19.40 -2.30 -22.64
N ARG A 82 -20.59 -2.14 -22.02
CA ARG A 82 -21.70 -1.39 -22.64
C ARG A 82 -21.46 0.12 -22.74
N ALA A 83 -20.73 0.69 -21.78
CA ALA A 83 -20.48 2.12 -21.72
C ALA A 83 -19.28 2.57 -22.58
N ALA A 84 -18.35 1.68 -22.85
CA ALA A 84 -17.11 2.01 -23.55
C ALA A 84 -17.31 2.11 -25.07
N VAL A 85 -16.76 3.15 -25.68
CA VAL A 85 -16.66 3.27 -27.15
C VAL A 85 -15.27 2.87 -27.66
N SER A 86 -14.36 2.49 -26.77
CA SER A 86 -13.02 2.00 -27.11
C SER A 86 -12.51 0.99 -26.08
N ASN A 87 -11.55 0.16 -26.50
CA ASN A 87 -10.89 -0.81 -25.62
C ASN A 87 -10.19 -0.13 -24.42
N GLU A 88 -9.66 1.08 -24.61
CA GLU A 88 -9.02 1.83 -23.54
C GLU A 88 -10.03 2.25 -22.47
N GLN A 89 -11.20 2.74 -22.88
CA GLN A 89 -12.28 3.13 -21.97
C GLN A 89 -12.83 1.92 -21.20
N MET A 90 -13.01 0.79 -21.88
CA MET A 90 -13.43 -0.46 -21.22
C MET A 90 -12.41 -0.87 -20.15
N ARG A 91 -11.13 -0.88 -20.48
CA ARG A 91 -10.05 -1.24 -19.54
C ARG A 91 -9.98 -0.28 -18.36
N ALA A 92 -10.16 1.02 -18.59
CA ALA A 92 -10.17 2.03 -17.55
C ALA A 92 -11.36 1.81 -16.57
N GLY A 93 -12.55 1.51 -17.10
CA GLY A 93 -13.73 1.20 -16.28
C GLY A 93 -13.53 -0.06 -15.42
N VAL A 94 -12.99 -1.13 -16.01
CA VAL A 94 -12.69 -2.36 -15.28
C VAL A 94 -11.61 -2.14 -14.21
N ALA A 95 -10.55 -1.37 -14.53
CA ALA A 95 -9.49 -1.07 -13.59
C ALA A 95 -10.00 -0.29 -12.36
N GLN A 96 -10.91 0.67 -12.57
CA GLN A 96 -11.55 1.40 -11.48
C GLN A 96 -12.35 0.46 -10.57
N CYS A 97 -13.16 -0.44 -11.14
CA CYS A 97 -13.90 -1.41 -10.33
C CYS A 97 -13.00 -2.35 -9.54
N LEU A 98 -11.91 -2.84 -10.15
CA LEU A 98 -10.93 -3.69 -9.44
C LEU A 98 -10.28 -2.97 -8.26
N LYS A 99 -9.99 -1.68 -8.39
CA LYS A 99 -9.47 -0.86 -7.29
C LYS A 99 -10.46 -0.76 -6.13
N GLU A 100 -11.74 -0.59 -6.43
CA GLU A 100 -12.79 -0.52 -5.40
C GLU A 100 -13.00 -1.87 -4.70
N LEU A 101 -12.96 -2.98 -5.46
CA LEU A 101 -13.02 -4.32 -4.88
C LEU A 101 -11.82 -4.58 -3.96
N GLU A 102 -10.63 -4.17 -4.37
CA GLU A 102 -9.42 -4.29 -3.55
C GLU A 102 -9.50 -3.45 -2.27
N ALA A 103 -10.01 -2.21 -2.36
CA ALA A 103 -10.24 -1.38 -1.19
C ALA A 103 -11.19 -2.05 -0.19
N ARG A 104 -12.24 -2.74 -0.66
CA ARG A 104 -13.15 -3.51 0.20
C ARG A 104 -12.46 -4.71 0.84
N ARG A 105 -11.59 -5.43 0.12
CA ARG A 105 -10.79 -6.53 0.68
C ARG A 105 -9.88 -6.05 1.81
N GLN A 106 -9.29 -4.87 1.65
CA GLN A 106 -8.42 -4.28 2.67
C GLN A 106 -9.19 -3.69 3.86
N ALA A 107 -10.46 -3.30 3.66
CA ALA A 107 -11.30 -2.73 4.70
C ALA A 107 -11.86 -3.77 5.70
N GLY A 108 -11.95 -5.05 5.30
CA GLY A 108 -12.30 -6.18 6.17
C GLY A 108 -13.74 -6.17 6.68
#